data_AF-A0A560Q2B8-F1
#
_entry.id   AF-A0A560Q2B8-F1
#
_cell.length_a   1.000
_cell.length_b   1.000
_cell.length_c   1.000
_cell.angle_alpha   90.00
_cell.angle_beta   90.00
_cell.angle_gamma   90.00
#
_symmetry.space_group_name_H-M   'P 1'
#
loop_
_entity.id
_entity.type
_entity.pdbx_description
1 polymer ?
#
loop_
_entity_poly.entity_id
_entity_poly.type
_entity_poly.pdbx_seq_one_letter_code
_entity_poly.pdbx_strand_id
1 'polypeptide(L)'
;MGKTSSLSNFRQKARSVSGTMWLIDAGTENILCGNVMLPLNYLCWLPVRISLEPLSTLEQSHGLKPGGCKVLQRYYSLHSVGMSSGTHAEMLVDTLCALVIANPQVKKVKGCLVYAKTQTHNTFFDDRWLENVAEACGIGHWEVLSVSLNHCSSALSAIHLLKNSSSKRGEPMILLTGEKAFHSAVNRLDNSVLAEIPAAMLLNAGPAQWYLTHTAVKHMSSFYDNHRHESAARRRELYASLEQDYHDFYLSVLDKFNVPADSIDAIVPCNLDLPMLERVVEKLNFKGILFTRHVAEYGHAYCSDVLFNLSGLLEDFTGKKILCLTMGMGVTLSCVLIEKNENSEVLHVKSSVSS
;
A
#
# COMPACT_ATOMS: atom_id res chain seq x y z
N MET A 1 43.07 -66.22 5.36
CA MET A 1 44.10 -65.16 5.23
C MET A 1 43.33 -63.84 5.15
N GLY A 2 43.06 -63.13 6.26
CA GLY A 2 43.98 -62.19 6.93
C GLY A 2 44.28 -61.01 5.99
N LYS A 3 43.87 -59.75 6.21
CA LYS A 3 43.88 -58.97 7.45
C LYS A 3 42.83 -57.84 7.45
N THR A 4 42.41 -57.53 8.67
CA THR A 4 41.66 -56.39 9.21
C THR A 4 42.55 -55.18 9.53
N SER A 5 41.97 -53.97 9.55
CA SER A 5 42.34 -52.84 10.44
C SER A 5 41.15 -51.86 10.49
N SER A 6 40.23 -51.96 11.44
CA SER A 6 40.27 -51.56 12.86
C SER A 6 39.81 -50.12 13.11
N LEU A 7 38.52 -50.01 13.45
CA LEU A 7 37.90 -48.98 14.27
C LEU A 7 38.36 -49.10 15.73
N SER A 8 38.69 -47.99 16.38
CA SER A 8 38.63 -47.68 17.83
C SER A 8 39.52 -46.46 18.08
N ASN A 9 39.30 -45.52 18.99
CA ASN A 9 38.34 -45.24 20.05
C ASN A 9 38.61 -43.76 20.43
N PHE A 10 37.63 -43.01 20.93
CA PHE A 10 37.71 -42.30 22.23
C PHE A 10 36.48 -41.41 22.46
N ARG A 11 35.77 -41.70 23.55
CA ARG A 11 34.76 -40.86 24.20
C ARG A 11 35.42 -39.74 25.01
N GLN A 12 34.80 -38.56 25.01
CA GLN A 12 34.63 -37.56 26.09
C GLN A 12 34.35 -36.21 25.40
N LYS A 13 33.47 -35.30 25.82
CA LYS A 13 32.89 -34.96 27.12
C LYS A 13 31.68 -34.05 26.81
N ALA A 14 30.49 -34.39 27.28
CA ALA A 14 29.39 -33.43 27.32
C ALA A 14 29.69 -32.43 28.44
N ARG A 15 29.99 -31.18 28.09
CA ARG A 15 29.95 -30.06 29.03
C ARG A 15 28.59 -29.41 28.90
N SER A 16 27.85 -29.41 30.00
CA SER A 16 26.67 -28.59 30.22
C SER A 16 27.07 -27.13 30.08
N VAL A 17 26.59 -26.47 29.03
CA VAL A 17 26.48 -25.01 28.99
C VAL A 17 25.03 -24.71 29.29
N SER A 18 24.78 -24.01 30.39
CA SER A 18 23.48 -23.52 30.78
C SER A 18 22.95 -22.59 29.68
N GLY A 19 22.12 -23.14 28.79
CA GLY A 19 21.30 -22.34 27.90
C GLY A 19 20.19 -21.73 28.73
N THR A 20 20.25 -20.42 28.93
CA THR A 20 19.11 -19.62 29.37
C THR A 20 18.02 -19.81 28.34
N MET A 21 17.09 -20.70 28.64
CA MET A 21 15.88 -20.92 27.86
C MET A 21 15.04 -19.67 28.01
N TRP A 22 14.92 -18.89 26.94
CA TRP A 22 13.86 -17.88 26.83
C TRP A 22 12.54 -18.65 26.76
N LEU A 23 11.98 -18.98 27.93
CA LEU A 23 10.56 -19.26 28.07
C LEU A 23 9.84 -17.98 27.64
N ILE A 24 9.37 -17.98 26.40
CA ILE A 24 8.28 -17.09 26.01
C ILE A 24 7.09 -17.59 26.81
N ASP A 25 6.87 -16.92 27.93
CA ASP A 25 5.70 -17.11 28.76
C ASP A 25 4.49 -16.82 27.86
N ALA A 26 3.77 -17.87 27.47
CA ALA A 26 2.46 -17.76 26.83
C ALA A 26 1.45 -17.39 27.92
N GLY A 27 1.68 -16.23 28.55
CA GLY A 27 0.74 -15.57 29.42
C GLY A 27 -0.41 -15.09 28.55
N THR A 28 -1.62 -15.47 28.94
CA THR A 28 -2.89 -14.91 28.49
C THR A 28 -2.91 -13.40 28.70
N GLU A 29 -2.33 -12.67 27.75
CA GLU A 29 -2.48 -11.23 27.62
C GLU A 29 -3.80 -10.95 26.90
N ASN A 30 -4.89 -10.95 27.69
CA ASN A 30 -5.99 -10.02 27.43
C ASN A 30 -5.47 -8.59 27.65
N ILE A 31 -4.54 -8.13 26.81
CA ILE A 31 -4.31 -6.72 26.63
C ILE A 31 -5.55 -6.24 25.88
N LEU A 32 -6.40 -5.50 26.59
CA LEU A 32 -7.29 -4.53 26.00
C LEU A 32 -6.41 -3.59 25.16
N CYS A 33 -6.11 -3.98 23.92
CA CYS A 33 -5.55 -3.12 22.90
C CYS A 33 -6.65 -2.11 22.61
N GLY A 34 -6.71 -1.05 23.41
CA GLY A 34 -7.50 0.12 23.07
C GLY A 34 -7.17 0.46 21.62
N ASN A 35 -8.20 0.54 20.78
CA ASN A 35 -8.05 0.78 19.35
C ASN A 35 -7.27 2.08 19.17
N VAL A 36 -5.97 1.96 18.88
CA VAL A 36 -5.10 3.11 18.64
C VAL A 36 -5.56 3.75 17.34
N MET A 37 -6.24 4.88 17.43
CA MET A 37 -6.62 5.67 16.27
C MET A 37 -5.39 6.45 15.79
N LEU A 38 -5.07 6.35 14.49
CA LEU A 38 -3.96 7.10 13.92
C LEU A 38 -4.49 8.33 13.18
N PRO A 39 -4.22 9.56 13.67
CA PRO A 39 -4.56 10.76 12.93
C PRO A 39 -3.92 10.76 11.54
N LEU A 40 -4.68 11.11 10.51
CA LEU A 40 -4.21 11.36 9.15
C LEU A 40 -3.89 12.84 9.01
N ASN A 41 -2.63 13.20 9.23
CA ASN A 41 -2.21 14.59 9.30
C ASN A 41 -1.96 15.22 7.93
N TYR A 42 -1.52 14.42 6.96
CA TYR A 42 -1.21 14.93 5.62
C TYR A 42 -1.22 13.84 4.56
N LEU A 43 -1.63 14.20 3.34
CA LEU A 43 -1.45 13.41 2.13
C LEU A 43 -0.75 14.28 1.09
N CYS A 44 0.24 13.72 0.41
CA CYS A 44 1.06 14.45 -0.55
C CYS A 44 1.25 13.62 -1.82
N TRP A 45 0.95 14.23 -2.96
CA TRP A 45 1.40 13.82 -4.29
C TRP A 45 1.60 15.10 -5.11
N LEU A 46 2.37 15.03 -6.19
CA LEU A 46 2.82 16.23 -6.93
C LEU A 46 2.32 16.20 -8.38
N PRO A 47 1.12 16.71 -8.69
CA PRO A 47 0.57 16.71 -10.05
C PRO A 47 1.49 17.36 -11.07
N VAL A 48 2.15 18.47 -10.70
CA VAL A 48 3.08 19.21 -11.57
C VAL A 48 4.35 18.45 -11.93
N ARG A 49 4.59 17.29 -11.31
CA ARG A 49 5.73 16.40 -11.59
C ARG A 49 5.34 15.20 -12.44
N ILE A 50 4.06 15.09 -12.82
CA ILE A 50 3.50 13.97 -13.58
C ILE A 50 3.07 14.47 -14.95
N SER A 51 3.62 13.88 -16.02
CA SER A 51 3.09 14.07 -17.37
C SER A 51 2.03 13.00 -17.65
N LEU A 52 0.95 13.40 -18.33
CA LEU A 52 -0.05 12.46 -18.84
C LEU A 52 0.30 12.10 -20.28
N GLU A 53 0.74 10.87 -20.48
CA GLU A 53 1.07 10.34 -21.78
C GLU A 53 -0.15 9.60 -22.37
N PRO A 54 -0.67 9.99 -23.54
CA PRO A 54 -1.77 9.27 -24.18
C PRO A 54 -1.38 7.82 -24.50
N LEU A 55 -2.30 6.86 -24.32
CA LEU A 55 -1.97 5.45 -24.59
C LEU A 55 -1.45 5.18 -26.02
N SER A 56 -1.83 6.01 -26.99
CA SER A 56 -1.36 5.92 -28.37
C SER A 56 0.13 6.21 -28.56
N THR A 57 0.80 6.85 -27.60
CA THR A 57 2.24 7.15 -27.67
C THR A 57 3.11 6.02 -27.08
N LEU A 58 2.50 5.02 -26.46
CA LEU A 58 3.19 4.01 -25.65
C LEU A 58 3.65 2.75 -26.42
N GLU A 59 3.58 2.75 -27.76
CA GLU A 59 3.98 1.59 -28.55
C GLU A 59 5.46 1.25 -28.34
N GLN A 60 6.35 2.25 -28.38
CA GLN A 60 7.79 2.03 -28.24
C GLN A 60 8.21 1.73 -26.80
N SER A 61 7.62 2.43 -25.81
CA SER A 61 8.01 2.32 -24.40
C SER A 61 7.37 1.13 -23.67
N HIS A 62 6.10 0.81 -23.99
CA HIS A 62 5.31 -0.20 -23.30
C HIS A 62 4.88 -1.37 -24.20
N GLY A 63 5.28 -1.38 -25.48
CA GLY A 63 4.85 -2.41 -26.43
C GLY A 63 3.32 -2.41 -26.61
N LEU A 64 2.67 -1.27 -26.40
CA LEU A 64 1.21 -1.16 -26.46
C LEU A 64 0.76 -0.99 -27.92
N LYS A 65 0.50 -2.12 -28.58
CA LYS A 65 0.01 -2.14 -29.96
C LYS A 65 -1.35 -1.43 -30.07
N PRO A 66 -1.70 -0.87 -31.26
CA PRO A 66 -2.96 -0.15 -31.45
C PRO A 66 -4.22 -0.92 -31.04
N GLY A 67 -4.25 -2.24 -31.23
CA GLY A 67 -5.36 -3.09 -30.78
C GLY A 67 -5.53 -3.12 -29.26
N GLY A 68 -4.41 -3.23 -28.52
CA GLY A 68 -4.42 -3.21 -27.06
C GLY A 68 -4.85 -1.84 -26.51
N CYS A 69 -4.38 -0.75 -27.13
CA CYS A 69 -4.81 0.60 -26.80
C CYS A 69 -6.34 0.75 -26.90
N LYS A 70 -6.95 0.28 -28.00
CA LYS A 70 -8.42 0.30 -28.17
C LYS A 70 -9.16 -0.54 -27.12
N VAL A 71 -8.61 -1.68 -26.71
CA VAL A 71 -9.19 -2.51 -25.65
C VAL A 71 -9.17 -1.76 -24.31
N LEU A 72 -8.03 -1.18 -23.94
CA LEU A 72 -7.88 -0.40 -22.70
C LEU A 72 -8.84 0.79 -22.65
N GLN A 73 -8.94 1.55 -23.74
CA GLN A 73 -9.85 2.68 -23.84
C GLN A 73 -11.32 2.28 -23.78
N ARG A 74 -11.71 1.16 -24.40
CA ARG A 74 -13.11 0.77 -24.52
C ARG A 74 -13.66 0.04 -23.29
N TYR A 75 -12.88 -0.87 -22.72
CA TYR A 75 -13.35 -1.76 -21.66
C TYR A 75 -12.94 -1.30 -20.26
N TYR A 76 -11.87 -0.51 -20.16
CA TYR A 76 -11.33 -0.05 -18.88
C TYR A 76 -11.29 1.48 -18.77
N SER A 77 -11.85 2.19 -19.78
CA SER A 77 -11.91 3.66 -19.83
C SER A 77 -10.55 4.35 -19.63
N LEU A 78 -9.46 3.66 -19.96
CA LEU A 78 -8.10 4.16 -19.74
C LEU A 78 -7.62 4.91 -20.98
N HIS A 79 -7.30 6.20 -20.81
CA HIS A 79 -6.93 7.08 -21.94
C HIS A 79 -5.47 7.52 -21.93
N SER A 80 -4.86 7.58 -20.76
CA SER A 80 -3.48 8.04 -20.55
C SER A 80 -2.83 7.29 -19.40
N VAL A 81 -1.51 7.46 -19.26
CA VAL A 81 -0.73 7.00 -18.12
C VAL A 81 0.05 8.17 -17.53
N GLY A 82 0.10 8.24 -16.20
CA GLY A 82 0.93 9.21 -15.48
C GLY A 82 2.39 8.77 -15.45
N MET A 83 3.30 9.60 -15.96
CA MET A 83 4.74 9.32 -16.03
C MET A 83 5.52 10.38 -15.27
N SER A 84 6.63 9.98 -14.64
CA SER A 84 7.57 10.89 -14.01
C SER A 84 8.86 10.95 -14.82
N SER A 85 9.34 12.14 -15.13
CA SER A 85 10.60 12.30 -15.88
C SER A 85 11.85 12.04 -15.02
N GLY A 86 11.72 12.12 -13.70
CA GLY A 86 12.81 11.90 -12.75
C GLY A 86 13.19 10.43 -12.60
N THR A 87 14.37 10.22 -12.03
CA THR A 87 14.80 8.92 -11.48
C THR A 87 13.88 8.50 -10.34
N HIS A 88 13.94 7.21 -9.97
CA HIS A 88 13.16 6.70 -8.83
C HIS A 88 13.46 7.47 -7.54
N ALA A 89 14.73 7.73 -7.25
CA ALA A 89 15.15 8.48 -6.07
C ALA A 89 14.66 9.92 -6.09
N GLU A 90 14.82 10.66 -7.20
CA GLU A 90 14.34 12.03 -7.34
C GLU A 90 12.82 12.11 -7.13
N MET A 91 12.07 11.18 -7.72
CA MET A 91 10.62 11.11 -7.56
C MET A 91 10.21 10.95 -6.09
N LEU A 92 10.91 10.09 -5.34
CA LEU A 92 10.65 9.88 -3.91
C LEU A 92 11.09 11.07 -3.05
N VAL A 93 12.26 11.66 -3.35
CA VAL A 93 12.80 12.84 -2.66
C VAL A 93 11.87 14.03 -2.84
N ASP A 94 11.42 14.32 -4.07
CA ASP A 94 10.52 15.44 -4.35
C ASP A 94 9.24 15.35 -3.53
N THR A 95 8.59 14.17 -3.52
CA THR A 95 7.35 13.95 -2.76
C THR A 95 7.57 14.01 -1.25
N LEU A 96 8.63 13.38 -0.74
CA LEU A 96 8.93 13.41 0.68
C LEU A 96 9.34 14.82 1.16
N CYS A 97 10.13 15.54 0.37
CA CYS A 97 10.49 16.94 0.61
C CYS A 97 9.23 17.81 0.69
N ALA A 98 8.29 17.68 -0.26
CA ALA A 98 7.06 18.45 -0.25
C ALA A 98 6.23 18.21 1.03
N LEU A 99 6.09 16.94 1.45
CA LEU A 99 5.42 16.60 2.71
C LEU A 99 6.13 17.22 3.92
N VAL A 100 7.46 17.12 3.98
CA VAL A 100 8.27 17.64 5.09
C VAL A 100 8.27 19.18 5.13
N ILE A 101 8.26 19.85 3.98
CA ILE A 101 8.13 21.31 3.86
C ILE A 101 6.77 21.76 4.41
N ALA A 102 5.70 21.04 4.08
CA ALA A 102 4.36 21.33 4.61
C ALA A 102 4.24 21.00 6.11
N ASN A 103 5.12 20.15 6.66
CA ASN A 103 5.08 19.68 8.04
C ASN A 103 6.45 19.81 8.74
N PRO A 104 6.98 21.03 8.92
CA PRO A 104 8.37 21.24 9.37
C PRO A 104 8.68 20.68 10.76
N GLN A 105 7.66 20.41 11.58
CA GLN A 105 7.79 19.78 12.90
C GLN A 105 8.41 18.37 12.82
N VAL A 106 8.21 17.64 11.71
CA VAL A 106 8.71 16.27 11.55
C VAL A 106 10.24 16.19 11.61
N LYS A 107 10.93 17.29 11.24
CA LYS A 107 12.41 17.40 11.33
C LYS A 107 12.93 17.42 12.77
N LYS A 108 12.08 17.74 13.75
CA LYS A 108 12.48 17.95 15.16
C LYS A 108 12.16 16.77 16.07
N VAL A 109 11.42 15.79 15.56
CA VAL A 109 10.93 14.64 16.32
C VAL A 109 11.47 13.36 15.72
N LYS A 110 11.49 12.29 16.52
CA LYS A 110 11.71 10.94 16.01
C LYS A 110 10.43 10.43 15.35
N GLY A 111 10.58 9.52 14.40
CA GLY A 111 9.47 8.89 13.72
C GLY A 111 9.93 7.70 12.89
N CYS A 112 9.01 7.16 12.10
CA CYS A 112 9.28 6.05 11.20
C CYS A 112 8.90 6.40 9.76
N LEU A 113 9.85 6.26 8.83
CA LEU A 113 9.62 6.31 7.40
C LEU A 113 9.48 4.87 6.88
N VAL A 114 8.31 4.58 6.30
CA VAL A 114 8.01 3.29 5.69
C VAL A 114 7.83 3.46 4.19
N TYR A 115 8.67 2.80 3.41
CA TYR A 115 8.48 2.71 1.97
C TYR A 115 7.74 1.43 1.60
N ALA A 116 6.51 1.54 1.09
CA ALA A 116 5.73 0.41 0.60
C ALA A 116 5.86 0.28 -0.92
N LYS A 117 6.16 -0.94 -1.39
CA LYS A 117 6.48 -1.20 -2.81
C LYS A 117 5.97 -2.54 -3.32
N THR A 118 5.62 -2.56 -4.60
CA THR A 118 5.20 -3.75 -5.34
C THR A 118 6.38 -4.50 -5.93
N GLN A 119 7.31 -3.77 -6.55
CA GLN A 119 8.52 -4.30 -7.16
C GLN A 119 9.49 -4.77 -6.06
N THR A 120 10.10 -5.95 -6.24
CA THR A 120 10.95 -6.58 -5.23
C THR A 120 12.38 -6.03 -5.21
N HIS A 121 12.89 -5.60 -6.36
CA HIS A 121 14.25 -5.06 -6.50
C HIS A 121 14.19 -3.69 -7.14
N ASN A 122 14.59 -2.67 -6.37
CA ASN A 122 14.60 -1.28 -6.82
C ASN A 122 16.03 -0.74 -6.76
N THR A 123 16.92 -1.40 -6.00
CA THR A 123 18.30 -0.98 -5.69
C THR A 123 19.17 -2.20 -5.37
N PHE A 124 20.47 -1.98 -5.15
CA PHE A 124 21.35 -2.97 -4.54
C PHE A 124 21.08 -3.09 -3.03
N PHE A 125 21.37 -4.27 -2.46
CA PHE A 125 21.02 -4.62 -1.07
C PHE A 125 21.93 -3.94 -0.03
N ASP A 126 23.13 -3.54 -0.45
CA ASP A 126 24.16 -2.89 0.33
C ASP A 126 24.11 -1.35 0.22
N ASP A 127 23.26 -0.83 -0.66
CA ASP A 127 23.01 0.61 -0.79
C ASP A 127 21.99 1.09 0.26
N ARG A 128 22.37 2.12 1.01
CA ARG A 128 21.52 2.84 1.99
C ARG A 128 20.59 3.86 1.34
N TRP A 129 19.98 3.46 0.22
CA TRP A 129 19.31 4.38 -0.69
C TRP A 129 18.10 5.07 -0.05
N LEU A 130 17.32 4.36 0.77
CA LEU A 130 16.12 4.92 1.39
C LEU A 130 16.50 5.85 2.55
N GLU A 131 17.58 5.55 3.26
CA GLU A 131 18.19 6.48 4.21
C GLU A 131 18.69 7.73 3.51
N ASN A 132 19.33 7.62 2.34
CA ASN A 132 19.75 8.79 1.56
C ASN A 132 18.56 9.66 1.15
N VAL A 133 17.41 9.06 0.79
CA VAL A 133 16.16 9.78 0.53
C VAL A 133 15.69 10.52 1.80
N ALA A 134 15.70 9.87 2.97
CA ALA A 134 15.31 10.48 4.23
C ALA A 134 16.26 11.63 4.66
N GLU A 135 17.57 11.43 4.50
CA GLU A 135 18.61 12.42 4.77
C GLU A 135 18.46 13.67 3.89
N ALA A 136 18.21 13.49 2.59
CA ALA A 136 17.97 14.58 1.65
C ALA A 136 16.77 15.47 2.06
N CYS A 137 15.76 14.88 2.71
CA CYS A 137 14.59 15.60 3.20
C CYS A 137 14.77 16.19 4.62
N GLY A 138 15.91 15.96 5.27
CA GLY A 138 16.19 16.44 6.63
C GLY A 138 15.51 15.64 7.73
N ILE A 139 15.18 14.37 7.46
CA ILE A 139 14.64 13.41 8.45
C ILE A 139 15.51 12.15 8.56
N GLY A 140 16.80 12.24 8.24
CA GLY A 140 17.74 11.10 8.29
C GLY A 140 17.92 10.45 9.66
N HIS A 141 17.46 11.08 10.74
CA HIS A 141 17.43 10.52 12.09
C HIS A 141 16.19 9.65 12.37
N TRP A 142 15.26 9.52 11.42
CA TRP A 142 14.10 8.64 11.54
C TRP A 142 14.50 7.18 11.35
N GLU A 143 13.71 6.28 11.94
CA GLU A 143 13.81 4.86 11.58
C GLU A 143 13.27 4.66 10.17
N VAL A 144 13.99 3.89 9.36
CA VAL A 144 13.66 3.66 7.96
C VAL A 144 13.47 2.17 7.73
N LEU A 145 12.33 1.79 7.12
CA LEU A 145 12.07 0.41 6.73
C LEU A 145 11.28 0.35 5.42
N SER A 146 11.35 -0.79 4.74
CA SER A 146 10.55 -1.05 3.54
C SER A 146 9.62 -2.24 3.73
N VAL A 147 8.38 -2.12 3.26
CA VAL A 147 7.39 -3.20 3.23
C VAL A 147 7.14 -3.58 1.78
N SER A 148 7.22 -4.87 1.48
CA SER A 148 7.01 -5.41 0.13
C SER A 148 6.37 -6.80 0.20
N LEU A 149 6.32 -7.52 -0.93
CA LEU A 149 5.79 -8.89 -1.08
C LEU A 149 4.27 -9.05 -0.91
N ASN A 150 3.55 -8.01 -0.48
CA ASN A 150 2.09 -7.92 -0.60
C ASN A 150 1.65 -7.15 -1.86
N HIS A 151 2.58 -6.89 -2.78
CA HIS A 151 2.36 -6.18 -4.04
C HIS A 151 1.62 -4.85 -3.83
N CYS A 152 0.58 -4.55 -4.62
CA CYS A 152 -0.20 -3.31 -4.54
C CYS A 152 -0.92 -3.14 -3.19
N SER A 153 -1.03 -4.20 -2.39
CA SER A 153 -1.59 -4.14 -1.03
C SER A 153 -0.58 -3.72 0.04
N SER A 154 0.71 -3.60 -0.30
CA SER A 154 1.78 -3.32 0.67
C SER A 154 1.58 -2.00 1.42
N ALA A 155 0.98 -0.99 0.81
CA ALA A 155 0.69 0.30 1.47
C ALA A 155 -0.24 0.13 2.68
N LEU A 156 -1.40 -0.52 2.51
CA LEU A 156 -2.34 -0.75 3.61
C LEU A 156 -1.84 -1.83 4.58
N SER A 157 -1.11 -2.84 4.08
CA SER A 157 -0.42 -3.83 4.94
C SER A 157 0.61 -3.16 5.86
N ALA A 158 1.36 -2.18 5.36
CA ALA A 158 2.31 -1.41 6.15
C ALA A 158 1.62 -0.63 7.28
N ILE A 159 0.49 0.02 6.98
CA ILE A 159 -0.34 0.70 7.99
C ILE A 159 -0.82 -0.31 9.05
N HIS A 160 -1.29 -1.49 8.62
CA HIS A 160 -1.72 -2.54 9.55
C HIS A 160 -0.60 -2.98 10.49
N LEU A 161 0.60 -3.23 9.95
CA LEU A 161 1.78 -3.62 10.74
C LEU A 161 2.18 -2.52 11.73
N LEU A 162 2.26 -1.27 11.27
CA LEU A 162 2.67 -0.14 12.10
C LEU A 162 1.68 0.15 13.23
N LYS A 163 0.38 0.14 12.93
CA LYS A 163 -0.67 0.38 13.93
C LYS A 163 -0.65 -0.66 15.06
N ASN A 164 -0.29 -1.90 14.73
CA ASN A 164 -0.23 -3.01 15.68
C ASN A 164 1.13 -3.13 16.39
N SER A 165 2.15 -2.36 16.00
CA SER A 165 3.45 -2.37 16.65
C SER A 165 3.43 -1.55 17.94
N SER A 166 3.77 -2.18 19.07
CA SER A 166 3.84 -1.51 20.38
C SER A 166 4.99 -0.51 20.48
N SER A 167 6.08 -0.70 19.72
CA SER A 167 7.29 0.11 19.79
C SER A 167 7.14 1.52 19.20
N LYS A 168 6.04 1.79 18.48
CA LYS A 168 5.81 3.04 17.72
C LYS A 168 4.60 3.83 18.16
N ARG A 169 3.99 3.48 19.30
CA ARG A 169 2.84 4.21 19.83
C ARG A 169 3.23 5.66 20.16
N GLY A 170 2.55 6.61 19.53
CA GLY A 170 2.74 8.04 19.77
C GLY A 170 3.82 8.71 18.90
N GLU A 171 4.57 7.96 18.10
CA GLU A 171 5.53 8.54 17.14
C GLU A 171 4.84 8.85 15.79
N PRO A 172 5.22 9.94 15.11
CA PRO A 172 4.80 10.19 13.73
C PRO A 172 5.33 9.12 12.77
N MET A 173 4.55 8.84 11.75
CA MET A 173 4.89 7.86 10.71
C MET A 173 4.65 8.47 9.33
N ILE A 174 5.57 8.23 8.41
CA ILE A 174 5.42 8.58 7.00
C ILE A 174 5.36 7.29 6.21
N LEU A 175 4.24 7.04 5.53
CA LEU A 175 4.15 6.02 4.51
C LEU A 175 4.48 6.67 3.17
N LEU A 176 5.50 6.18 2.48
CA LEU A 176 5.94 6.62 1.17
C LEU A 176 5.72 5.50 0.16
N THR A 177 5.25 5.86 -1.04
CA THR A 177 4.99 4.97 -2.17
C THR A 177 5.42 5.66 -3.46
N GLY A 178 5.70 4.87 -4.49
CA GLY A 178 6.13 5.38 -5.80
C GLY A 178 7.12 4.43 -6.46
N GLU A 179 6.87 4.07 -7.70
CA GLU A 179 7.62 3.06 -8.46
C GLU A 179 7.81 3.51 -9.92
N LYS A 180 8.85 3.01 -10.59
CA LYS A 180 9.11 3.29 -12.00
C LYS A 180 8.56 2.18 -12.89
N ALA A 181 8.02 2.55 -14.04
CA ALA A 181 7.52 1.66 -15.08
C ALA A 181 8.61 1.41 -16.15
N PHE A 182 9.85 1.16 -15.70
CA PHE A 182 11.05 1.27 -16.52
C PHE A 182 11.27 0.16 -17.55
N HIS A 183 10.59 -0.98 -17.43
CA HIS A 183 10.84 -2.15 -18.28
C HIS A 183 9.56 -2.73 -18.87
N SER A 184 9.60 -3.03 -20.18
CA SER A 184 8.46 -3.51 -20.98
C SER A 184 7.80 -4.80 -20.46
N ALA A 185 8.57 -5.64 -19.76
CA ALA A 185 8.06 -6.86 -19.13
C ALA A 185 7.17 -6.60 -17.89
N VAL A 186 7.25 -5.42 -17.30
CA VAL A 186 6.61 -5.11 -16.02
C VAL A 186 5.95 -3.74 -16.01
N ASN A 187 5.72 -3.10 -17.15
CA ASN A 187 5.07 -1.78 -17.24
C ASN A 187 3.62 -1.83 -17.72
N ARG A 188 3.05 -3.03 -17.87
CA ARG A 188 1.67 -3.25 -18.30
C ARG A 188 1.03 -4.44 -17.57
N LEU A 189 -0.27 -4.33 -17.36
CA LEU A 189 -1.18 -5.42 -17.00
C LEU A 189 -2.16 -5.70 -18.14
N ASP A 190 -2.87 -6.82 -18.08
CA ASP A 190 -3.88 -7.16 -19.11
C ASP A 190 -5.00 -6.09 -19.21
N ASN A 191 -5.26 -5.39 -18.11
CA ASN A 191 -6.34 -4.41 -17.97
C ASN A 191 -5.88 -2.98 -17.65
N SER A 192 -4.56 -2.71 -17.62
CA SER A 192 -4.04 -1.38 -17.29
C SER A 192 -2.62 -1.16 -17.77
N VAL A 193 -2.16 0.10 -17.73
CA VAL A 193 -0.75 0.48 -17.90
C VAL A 193 -0.23 1.00 -16.56
N LEU A 194 1.02 0.72 -16.25
CA LEU A 194 1.59 1.09 -14.96
C LEU A 194 2.10 2.53 -14.97
N ALA A 195 1.65 3.28 -13.98
CA ALA A 195 1.92 4.69 -13.79
C ALA A 195 3.06 4.91 -12.79
N GLU A 196 3.71 6.06 -12.90
CA GLU A 196 4.84 6.46 -12.07
C GLU A 196 4.44 7.63 -11.17
N ILE A 197 3.57 7.34 -10.20
CA ILE A 197 3.01 8.36 -9.30
C ILE A 197 3.51 8.11 -7.89
N PRO A 198 4.38 8.98 -7.35
CA PRO A 198 4.75 8.92 -5.95
C PRO A 198 3.65 9.54 -5.09
N ALA A 199 3.42 8.95 -3.93
CA ALA A 199 2.51 9.49 -2.92
C ALA A 199 3.06 9.23 -1.52
N ALA A 200 2.80 10.16 -0.60
CA ALA A 200 3.17 10.05 0.79
C ALA A 200 2.02 10.41 1.73
N MET A 201 1.95 9.73 2.87
CA MET A 201 0.94 9.90 3.92
C MET A 201 1.63 10.12 5.26
N LEU A 202 1.34 11.23 5.93
CA LEU A 202 1.78 11.51 7.30
C LEU A 202 0.69 11.09 8.29
N LEU A 203 1.08 10.24 9.23
CA LEU A 203 0.22 9.74 10.30
C LEU A 203 0.78 10.12 11.67
N ASN A 204 -0.12 10.32 12.62
CA ASN A 204 0.20 10.44 14.05
C ASN A 204 1.20 11.56 14.40
N ALA A 205 1.18 12.66 13.65
CA ALA A 205 1.97 13.88 13.88
C ALA A 205 1.24 14.95 14.73
N GLY A 206 0.12 14.59 15.35
CA GLY A 206 -0.77 15.46 16.12
C GLY A 206 -2.24 15.20 15.81
N PRO A 207 -3.18 15.97 16.37
CA PRO A 207 -4.60 15.87 16.02
C PRO A 207 -4.84 16.12 14.52
N ALA A 208 -5.84 15.44 13.96
CA ALA A 208 -6.25 15.62 12.56
C ALA A 208 -7.79 15.61 12.43
N GLN A 209 -8.29 15.96 11.25
CA GLN A 209 -9.71 15.81 10.94
C GLN A 209 -10.11 14.35 10.67
N TRP A 210 -9.18 13.54 10.17
CA TRP A 210 -9.41 12.16 9.77
C TRP A 210 -8.54 11.22 10.60
N TYR A 211 -9.07 10.04 10.95
CA TYR A 211 -8.36 9.04 11.73
C TYR A 211 -8.52 7.68 11.10
N LEU A 212 -7.43 6.92 11.05
CA LEU A 212 -7.43 5.52 10.70
C LEU A 212 -7.81 4.73 11.96
N THR A 213 -9.03 4.21 12.00
CA THR A 213 -9.61 3.61 13.20
C THR A 213 -9.48 2.10 13.22
N HIS A 214 -9.54 1.45 12.06
CA HIS A 214 -9.47 0.00 11.93
C HIS A 214 -8.62 -0.44 10.74
N THR A 215 -8.01 -1.63 10.84
CA THR A 215 -7.19 -2.21 9.78
C THR A 215 -7.38 -3.73 9.75
N ALA A 216 -7.31 -4.34 8.58
CA ALA A 216 -7.29 -5.80 8.44
C ALA A 216 -6.45 -6.22 7.23
N VAL A 217 -5.87 -7.42 7.31
CA VAL A 217 -5.15 -8.08 6.23
C VAL A 217 -5.62 -9.53 6.17
N LYS A 218 -5.83 -10.05 4.96
CA LYS A 218 -6.17 -11.45 4.69
C LYS A 218 -5.34 -11.95 3.51
N HIS A 219 -4.59 -13.03 3.72
CA HIS A 219 -3.89 -13.73 2.65
C HIS A 219 -4.73 -14.91 2.17
N MET A 220 -4.98 -14.99 0.87
CA MET A 220 -5.62 -16.16 0.28
C MET A 220 -4.54 -17.14 -0.19
N SER A 221 -4.17 -18.07 0.71
CA SER A 221 -3.05 -19.00 0.50
C SER A 221 -3.16 -19.86 -0.76
N SER A 222 -4.37 -20.07 -1.28
CA SER A 222 -4.60 -20.76 -2.56
C SER A 222 -3.92 -20.06 -3.74
N PHE A 223 -3.63 -18.77 -3.66
CA PHE A 223 -3.05 -17.97 -4.75
C PHE A 223 -1.54 -17.71 -4.59
N TYR A 224 -0.84 -18.37 -3.65
CA TYR A 224 0.56 -18.07 -3.32
C TYR A 224 1.51 -17.99 -4.53
N ASP A 225 1.29 -18.80 -5.57
CA ASP A 225 2.08 -18.83 -6.81
C ASP A 225 1.39 -18.13 -8.00
N ASN A 226 0.24 -17.50 -7.78
CA ASN A 226 -0.66 -16.95 -8.80
C ASN A 226 -1.02 -17.93 -9.92
N HIS A 227 -0.94 -19.23 -9.66
CA HIS A 227 -1.20 -20.29 -10.64
C HIS A 227 -0.39 -20.11 -11.93
N ARG A 228 0.86 -19.63 -11.82
CA ARG A 228 1.70 -19.29 -12.98
C ARG A 228 1.95 -20.47 -13.93
N HIS A 229 1.89 -21.70 -13.41
CA HIS A 229 2.08 -22.94 -14.16
C HIS A 229 0.82 -23.42 -14.89
N GLU A 230 -0.34 -22.83 -14.60
CA GLU A 230 -1.62 -23.24 -15.17
C GLU A 230 -1.87 -22.61 -16.55
N SER A 231 -2.68 -23.30 -17.37
CA SER A 231 -3.15 -22.75 -18.64
C SER A 231 -4.01 -21.49 -18.41
N ALA A 232 -4.08 -20.59 -19.40
CA ALA A 232 -4.89 -19.37 -19.29
C ALA A 232 -6.39 -19.64 -19.05
N ALA A 233 -6.93 -20.76 -19.55
CA ALA A 233 -8.30 -21.18 -19.26
C ALA A 233 -8.46 -21.59 -17.79
N ARG A 234 -7.55 -22.45 -17.31
CA ARG A 234 -7.58 -22.93 -15.92
C ARG A 234 -7.35 -21.81 -14.90
N ARG A 235 -6.44 -20.87 -15.18
CA ARG A 235 -6.28 -19.67 -14.35
C ARG A 235 -7.57 -18.87 -14.27
N ARG A 236 -8.29 -18.66 -15.38
CA ARG A 236 -9.57 -17.96 -15.35
C ARG A 236 -10.61 -18.65 -14.47
N GLU A 237 -10.66 -19.99 -14.49
CA GLU A 237 -11.54 -20.75 -13.58
C GLU A 237 -11.13 -20.58 -12.12
N LEU A 238 -9.83 -20.65 -11.81
CA LEU A 238 -9.31 -20.49 -10.46
C LEU A 238 -9.54 -19.07 -9.90
N TYR A 239 -9.49 -18.06 -10.76
CA TYR A 239 -9.80 -16.68 -10.42
C TYR A 239 -11.30 -16.35 -10.53
N ALA A 240 -12.17 -17.30 -10.90
CA ALA A 240 -13.60 -17.03 -11.06
C ALA A 240 -14.31 -16.72 -9.73
N SER A 241 -13.77 -17.19 -8.59
CA SER A 241 -14.29 -16.89 -7.26
C SER A 241 -13.87 -15.51 -6.74
N LEU A 242 -12.89 -14.85 -7.38
CA LEU A 242 -12.23 -13.68 -6.81
C LEU A 242 -13.18 -12.53 -6.49
N GLU A 243 -14.19 -12.32 -7.34
CA GLU A 243 -15.24 -11.34 -7.09
C GLU A 243 -16.01 -11.64 -5.80
N GLN A 244 -16.36 -12.91 -5.58
CA GLN A 244 -17.03 -13.35 -4.35
C GLN A 244 -16.10 -13.25 -3.14
N ASP A 245 -14.82 -13.62 -3.30
CA ASP A 245 -13.82 -13.52 -2.25
C ASP A 245 -13.59 -12.07 -1.79
N TYR A 246 -13.61 -11.12 -2.73
CA TYR A 246 -13.50 -9.69 -2.45
C TYR A 246 -14.74 -9.14 -1.75
N HIS A 247 -15.94 -9.55 -2.19
CA HIS A 247 -17.21 -9.25 -1.53
C HIS A 247 -17.23 -9.78 -0.08
N ASP A 248 -16.86 -11.04 0.12
CA ASP A 248 -16.88 -11.68 1.43
C ASP A 248 -15.84 -11.06 2.36
N PHE A 249 -14.69 -10.65 1.83
CA PHE A 249 -13.72 -9.88 2.58
C PHE A 249 -14.32 -8.56 3.08
N TYR A 250 -14.98 -7.79 2.22
CA TYR A 250 -15.67 -6.54 2.61
C TYR A 250 -16.62 -6.76 3.80
N LEU A 251 -17.52 -7.74 3.69
CA LEU A 251 -18.47 -8.03 4.77
C LEU A 251 -17.77 -8.48 6.04
N SER A 252 -16.75 -9.35 5.93
CA SER A 252 -16.02 -9.85 7.08
C SER A 252 -15.24 -8.76 7.83
N VAL A 253 -14.69 -7.75 7.13
CA VAL A 253 -13.97 -6.67 7.79
C VAL A 253 -14.92 -5.71 8.50
N LEU A 254 -16.09 -5.45 7.91
CA LEU A 254 -17.12 -4.62 8.55
C LEU A 254 -17.68 -5.27 9.81
N ASP A 255 -17.99 -6.57 9.74
CA ASP A 255 -18.41 -7.36 10.90
C ASP A 255 -17.31 -7.32 12.00
N LYS A 256 -16.05 -7.58 11.62
CA LYS A 256 -14.90 -7.48 12.53
C LYS A 256 -14.75 -6.10 13.17
N PHE A 257 -15.06 -5.03 12.45
CA PHE A 257 -14.98 -3.65 12.95
C PHE A 257 -16.23 -3.21 13.71
N ASN A 258 -17.27 -4.04 13.74
CA ASN A 258 -18.60 -3.70 14.26
C ASN A 258 -19.16 -2.43 13.60
N VAL A 259 -18.99 -2.32 12.27
CA VAL A 259 -19.43 -1.17 11.47
C VAL A 259 -20.54 -1.61 10.50
N PRO A 260 -21.74 -0.99 10.56
CA PRO A 260 -22.80 -1.26 9.59
C PRO A 260 -22.37 -0.90 8.16
N ALA A 261 -22.65 -1.79 7.20
CA ALA A 261 -22.26 -1.62 5.80
C ALA A 261 -22.89 -0.42 5.11
N ASP A 262 -24.12 -0.06 5.50
CA ASP A 262 -24.85 1.13 5.05
C ASP A 262 -24.30 2.44 5.62
N SER A 263 -23.40 2.37 6.61
CA SER A 263 -22.76 3.54 7.22
C SER A 263 -21.43 3.94 6.58
N ILE A 264 -20.98 3.21 5.55
CA ILE A 264 -19.81 3.55 4.75
C ILE A 264 -20.22 4.56 3.67
N ASP A 265 -19.61 5.74 3.69
CA ASP A 265 -19.94 6.83 2.79
C ASP A 265 -19.12 6.77 1.48
N ALA A 266 -17.91 6.19 1.54
CA ALA A 266 -17.07 5.99 0.37
C ALA A 266 -16.19 4.74 0.45
N ILE A 267 -15.90 4.17 -0.72
CA ILE A 267 -14.92 3.10 -0.93
C ILE A 267 -13.81 3.63 -1.83
N VAL A 268 -12.56 3.47 -1.38
CA VAL A 268 -11.35 3.80 -2.13
C VAL A 268 -10.59 2.51 -2.43
N PRO A 269 -10.71 1.94 -3.64
CA PRO A 269 -10.00 0.74 -4.03
C PRO A 269 -8.55 1.03 -4.51
N CYS A 270 -7.68 0.03 -4.54
CA CYS A 270 -6.57 0.04 -5.50
C CYS A 270 -7.07 -0.37 -6.90
N ASN A 271 -6.36 0.07 -7.94
CA ASN A 271 -6.72 -0.19 -9.32
C ASN A 271 -6.51 -1.67 -9.66
N LEU A 272 -7.59 -2.44 -9.70
CA LEU A 272 -7.54 -3.90 -9.86
C LEU A 272 -8.21 -4.38 -11.12
N ASP A 273 -9.48 -4.01 -11.29
CA ASP A 273 -10.32 -4.29 -12.45
C ASP A 273 -11.64 -3.54 -12.23
N LEU A 274 -11.85 -2.41 -12.92
CA LEU A 274 -13.03 -1.57 -12.70
C LEU A 274 -14.35 -2.36 -12.84
N PRO A 275 -14.56 -3.14 -13.93
CA PRO A 275 -15.71 -4.03 -14.03
C PRO A 275 -15.93 -4.96 -12.83
N MET A 276 -14.87 -5.56 -12.27
CA MET A 276 -15.01 -6.42 -11.09
C MET A 276 -15.44 -5.61 -9.87
N LEU A 277 -14.83 -4.45 -9.64
CA LEU A 277 -15.15 -3.57 -8.52
C LEU A 277 -16.60 -3.09 -8.59
N GLU A 278 -17.07 -2.69 -9.77
CA GLU A 278 -18.48 -2.31 -10.00
C GLU A 278 -19.43 -3.44 -9.62
N ARG A 279 -19.18 -4.67 -10.08
CA ARG A 279 -20.02 -5.83 -9.72
C ARG A 279 -20.00 -6.16 -8.24
N VAL A 280 -18.85 -6.02 -7.56
CA VAL A 280 -18.81 -6.21 -6.09
C VAL A 280 -19.65 -5.14 -5.39
N VAL A 281 -19.51 -3.88 -5.78
CA VAL A 281 -20.24 -2.75 -5.19
C VAL A 281 -21.75 -2.87 -5.43
N GLU A 282 -22.16 -3.34 -6.61
CA GLU A 282 -23.56 -3.70 -6.90
C GLU A 282 -24.07 -4.82 -5.99
N LYS A 283 -23.32 -5.92 -5.82
CA LYS A 283 -23.67 -7.02 -4.91
C LYS A 283 -23.84 -6.56 -3.46
N LEU A 284 -23.03 -5.59 -3.03
CA LEU A 284 -23.11 -4.99 -1.70
C LEU A 284 -24.32 -4.05 -1.53
N ASN A 285 -25.06 -3.75 -2.60
CA ASN A 285 -26.08 -2.71 -2.63
C ASN A 285 -25.56 -1.34 -2.14
N PHE A 286 -24.27 -1.08 -2.35
CA PHE A 286 -23.60 0.10 -1.81
C PHE A 286 -24.20 1.39 -2.41
N LYS A 287 -24.43 2.39 -1.54
CA LYS A 287 -25.06 3.68 -1.91
C LYS A 287 -24.11 4.86 -1.83
N GLY A 288 -22.91 4.65 -1.30
CA GLY A 288 -21.88 5.69 -1.18
C GLY A 288 -21.09 5.88 -2.48
N ILE A 289 -19.96 6.56 -2.36
CA ILE A 289 -19.07 6.88 -3.48
C ILE A 289 -18.04 5.76 -3.67
N LEU A 290 -18.03 5.11 -4.84
CA LEU A 290 -16.89 4.29 -5.27
C LEU A 290 -15.91 5.21 -6.01
N PHE A 291 -14.79 5.58 -5.39
CA PHE A 291 -13.86 6.55 -5.98
C PHE A 291 -12.83 5.86 -6.89
N THR A 292 -13.06 5.95 -8.20
CA THR A 292 -12.19 5.33 -9.23
C THR A 292 -11.66 6.32 -10.26
N ARG A 293 -11.89 7.63 -10.08
CA ARG A 293 -11.59 8.66 -11.09
C ARG A 293 -10.16 8.60 -11.62
N HIS A 294 -9.16 8.53 -10.75
CA HIS A 294 -7.77 8.60 -11.20
C HIS A 294 -7.31 7.36 -11.98
N VAL A 295 -7.99 6.22 -11.83
CA VAL A 295 -7.67 5.00 -12.58
C VAL A 295 -7.79 5.23 -14.08
N ALA A 296 -8.87 5.88 -14.52
CA ALA A 296 -9.15 6.14 -15.93
C ALA A 296 -8.18 7.17 -16.54
N GLU A 297 -7.74 8.14 -15.72
CA GLU A 297 -6.91 9.26 -16.16
C GLU A 297 -5.41 8.92 -16.13
N TYR A 298 -4.95 8.17 -15.12
CA TYR A 298 -3.52 8.01 -14.83
C TYR A 298 -3.00 6.58 -14.97
N GLY A 299 -3.85 5.55 -15.04
CA GLY A 299 -3.42 4.16 -15.02
C GLY A 299 -3.21 3.60 -13.61
N HIS A 300 -2.47 2.50 -13.49
CA HIS A 300 -2.23 1.80 -12.23
C HIS A 300 -0.90 2.23 -11.60
N ALA A 301 -0.97 2.97 -10.50
CA ALA A 301 0.19 3.50 -9.78
C ALA A 301 0.70 2.56 -8.67
N TYR A 302 0.59 1.25 -8.87
CA TYR A 302 1.09 0.24 -7.91
C TYR A 302 0.51 0.42 -6.49
N CYS A 303 1.38 0.54 -5.47
CA CYS A 303 0.99 0.80 -4.09
C CYS A 303 0.42 2.21 -3.88
N SER A 304 0.75 3.16 -4.76
CA SER A 304 0.35 4.55 -4.61
C SER A 304 -1.13 4.78 -4.88
N ASP A 305 -1.80 3.88 -5.62
CA ASP A 305 -3.21 4.03 -6.01
C ASP A 305 -4.11 4.45 -4.85
N VAL A 306 -4.01 3.75 -3.72
CA VAL A 306 -4.92 3.98 -2.60
C VAL A 306 -4.69 5.33 -1.94
N LEU A 307 -3.44 5.78 -1.85
CA LEU A 307 -3.09 7.11 -1.33
C LEU A 307 -3.52 8.20 -2.32
N PHE A 308 -3.27 7.97 -3.60
CA PHE A 308 -3.58 8.89 -4.68
C PHE A 308 -5.09 9.08 -4.87
N ASN A 309 -5.84 7.98 -4.88
CA ASN A 309 -7.30 8.01 -4.93
C ASN A 309 -7.88 8.64 -3.65
N LEU A 310 -7.33 8.31 -2.48
CA LEU A 310 -7.78 8.92 -1.23
C LEU A 310 -7.56 10.44 -1.25
N SER A 311 -6.41 10.93 -1.75
CA SER A 311 -6.19 12.37 -1.84
C SER A 311 -7.21 13.07 -2.75
N GLY A 312 -7.55 12.47 -3.90
CA GLY A 312 -8.55 13.05 -4.80
C GLY A 312 -9.96 13.00 -4.23
N LEU A 313 -10.31 11.94 -3.50
CA LEU A 313 -11.59 11.87 -2.80
C LEU A 313 -11.72 13.00 -1.78
N LEU A 314 -10.68 13.20 -0.96
CA LEU A 314 -10.73 14.13 0.18
C LEU A 314 -10.82 15.61 -0.20
N GLU A 315 -10.59 16.00 -1.45
CA GLU A 315 -10.73 17.39 -1.91
C GLU A 315 -12.15 17.92 -1.72
N ASP A 316 -13.16 17.12 -2.07
CA ASP A 316 -14.58 17.52 -2.06
C ASP A 316 -15.48 16.60 -1.20
N PHE A 317 -14.90 15.64 -0.48
CA PHE A 317 -15.68 14.65 0.27
C PHE A 317 -16.31 15.20 1.54
N THR A 318 -17.64 15.07 1.63
CA THR A 318 -18.45 15.56 2.75
C THR A 318 -18.90 14.47 3.72
N GLY A 319 -18.70 13.19 3.37
CA GLY A 319 -19.03 12.05 4.22
C GLY A 319 -18.13 11.92 5.45
N LYS A 320 -18.30 10.83 6.19
CA LYS A 320 -17.68 10.59 7.49
C LYS A 320 -16.85 9.30 7.55
N LYS A 321 -17.24 8.26 6.81
CA LYS A 321 -16.53 6.96 6.81
C LYS A 321 -16.06 6.58 5.42
N ILE A 322 -14.76 6.34 5.29
CA ILE A 322 -14.10 5.91 4.06
C ILE A 322 -13.47 4.54 4.31
N LEU A 323 -13.82 3.56 3.50
CA LEU A 323 -13.15 2.26 3.51
C LEU A 323 -12.14 2.18 2.36
N CYS A 324 -10.86 2.19 2.70
CA CYS A 324 -9.79 1.92 1.76
C CYS A 324 -9.58 0.40 1.64
N LEU A 325 -9.54 -0.12 0.42
CA LEU A 325 -9.38 -1.55 0.14
C LEU A 325 -8.33 -1.76 -0.94
N THR A 326 -7.48 -2.77 -0.76
CA THR A 326 -6.47 -3.13 -1.75
C THR A 326 -6.35 -4.64 -1.89
N MET A 327 -5.94 -5.09 -3.08
CA MET A 327 -5.53 -6.46 -3.34
C MET A 327 -4.18 -6.45 -4.06
N GLY A 328 -3.25 -7.27 -3.57
CA GLY A 328 -1.99 -7.56 -4.23
C GLY A 328 -2.04 -8.91 -4.95
N MET A 329 -1.09 -9.13 -5.87
CA MET A 329 -0.81 -10.47 -6.40
C MET A 329 -0.54 -11.44 -5.23
N GLY A 330 -0.81 -12.73 -5.44
CA GLY A 330 -0.92 -13.70 -4.35
C GLY A 330 -2.24 -13.58 -3.55
N VAL A 331 -3.14 -12.70 -4.01
CA VAL A 331 -4.43 -12.36 -3.41
C VAL A 331 -4.28 -12.08 -1.91
N THR A 332 -3.48 -11.05 -1.63
CA THR A 332 -3.43 -10.42 -0.32
C THR A 332 -4.38 -9.25 -0.31
N LEU A 333 -5.43 -9.32 0.51
CA LEU A 333 -6.41 -8.28 0.70
C LEU A 333 -6.06 -7.48 1.96
N SER A 334 -6.02 -6.15 1.85
CA SER A 334 -5.83 -5.27 3.00
C SER A 334 -6.87 -4.17 3.01
N CYS A 335 -7.30 -3.78 4.20
CA CYS A 335 -8.22 -2.67 4.39
C CYS A 335 -7.80 -1.72 5.52
N VAL A 336 -8.24 -0.48 5.39
CA VAL A 336 -8.17 0.55 6.42
C VAL A 336 -9.50 1.30 6.44
N LEU A 337 -10.10 1.42 7.63
CA LEU A 337 -11.24 2.30 7.85
C LEU A 337 -10.73 3.66 8.31
N ILE A 338 -11.16 4.72 7.62
CA ILE A 338 -10.84 6.10 7.93
C ILE A 338 -12.14 6.81 8.32
N GLU A 339 -12.14 7.45 9.49
CA GLU A 339 -13.31 8.15 10.03
C GLU A 339 -12.99 9.61 10.31
N LYS A 340 -13.97 10.47 10.03
CA LYS A 340 -13.92 11.88 10.35
C LYS A 340 -14.10 12.07 11.85
N ASN A 341 -13.21 12.82 12.48
CA ASN A 341 -13.34 13.20 13.87
C ASN A 341 -14.33 14.35 14.03
N GLU A 342 -15.52 14.05 14.53
CA GLU A 342 -16.58 15.02 14.77
C GLU A 342 -16.27 15.97 15.94
N ASN A 343 -15.28 15.64 16.78
CA ASN A 343 -14.88 16.43 17.95
C ASN A 343 -13.71 17.39 17.68
N SER A 344 -13.19 17.44 16.46
CA SER A 344 -12.19 18.43 16.08
C SER A 344 -12.91 19.71 15.62
N GLU A 345 -12.99 20.71 16.49
CA GLU A 345 -13.09 22.10 16.04
C GLU A 345 -11.84 22.40 15.19
N VAL A 346 -11.94 22.17 13.88
CA VAL A 346 -10.88 22.51 12.96
C VAL A 346 -10.87 24.04 12.87
N LEU A 347 -9.87 24.67 13.50
CA LEU A 347 -9.51 26.06 13.22
C LEU A 347 -9.16 26.15 11.73
N HIS A 348 -10.10 26.63 10.92
CA HIS A 348 -9.88 26.91 9.51
C HIS A 348 -8.80 28.01 9.38
N VAL A 349 -7.54 27.61 9.22
CA VAL A 349 -6.53 28.53 8.67
C VAL A 349 -6.76 28.57 7.16
N LYS A 350 -7.51 29.58 6.71
CA LYS A 350 -7.63 29.89 5.28
C LYS A 350 -6.22 30.21 4.76
N SER A 351 -5.75 29.49 3.75
CA SER A 351 -4.54 29.88 3.03
C SER A 351 -4.84 31.18 2.27
N SER A 352 -4.33 32.30 2.76
CA SER A 352 -4.24 33.52 1.98
C SER A 352 -3.09 33.36 0.99
N VAL A 353 -3.38 32.80 -0.17
CA VAL A 353 -2.59 33.07 -1.37
C VAL A 353 -3.49 33.86 -2.30
N SER A 354 -3.41 35.19 -2.17
CA SER A 354 -3.92 36.12 -3.17
C SER A 354 -2.99 36.09 -4.39
N SER A 355 -3.62 35.93 -5.56
CA SER A 355 -3.18 36.13 -6.95
C SER A 355 -1.90 36.93 -7.19
#